data_AF-A0A9W9D757-F1
#
_entry.id   AF-A0A9W9D757-F1
#
_cell.length_a   1.000
_cell.length_b   1.000
_cell.length_c   1.000
_cell.angle_alpha   90.00
_cell.angle_beta   90.00
_cell.angle_gamma   90.00
#
_symmetry.space_group_name_H-M   'P 1'
#
loop_
_entity.id
_entity.type
_entity.pdbx_description
1 polymer ?
#
loop_
_entity_poly.entity_id
_entity_poly.type
_entity_poly.pdbx_seq_one_letter_code
_entity_poly.pdbx_strand_id
1 'polypeptide(L)'
;MGDAPGNPNLLPAGSHATHNRQQFSRNQLLRYLLLAGTFTLAISIWALQLRHTSLPISLSTHPTFSAPSITSSTTSDNYPRSRIGKLTACFGPLDPIYQAAIASHLPHNELHGNPHCILREHMIRGLWAKHGFLLTVLGAELSKPADQRPEWLMWHDRDVAVMNPQIPLNMFPPPEGKFGHVNLVVAKE
;
A
#
# COMPACT_ATOMS: atom_id res chain seq x y z
N MET A 1 -90.00 -32.31 -2.55
CA MET A 1 -91.13 -31.59 -3.15
C MET A 1 -90.59 -30.83 -4.35
N GLY A 2 -91.01 -31.19 -5.57
CA GLY A 2 -90.71 -30.51 -6.85
C GLY A 2 -89.37 -30.92 -7.47
N ASP A 3 -89.31 -31.83 -8.44
CA ASP A 3 -89.71 -31.72 -9.86
C ASP A 3 -88.86 -30.74 -10.68
N ALA A 4 -87.83 -31.31 -11.33
CA ALA A 4 -87.68 -31.50 -12.79
C ALA A 4 -87.96 -30.29 -13.75
N PRO A 5 -87.78 -30.44 -15.08
CA PRO A 5 -86.54 -30.09 -15.77
C PRO A 5 -86.75 -29.06 -16.91
N GLY A 6 -85.67 -28.46 -17.41
CA GLY A 6 -85.69 -27.53 -18.55
C GLY A 6 -84.57 -27.80 -19.55
N ASN A 7 -84.88 -28.66 -20.53
CA ASN A 7 -84.22 -28.82 -21.84
C ASN A 7 -84.55 -27.57 -22.73
N PRO A 8 -84.12 -27.39 -24.00
CA PRO A 8 -83.03 -27.97 -24.83
C PRO A 8 -82.17 -26.92 -25.60
N ASN A 9 -81.14 -27.43 -26.27
CA ASN A 9 -80.52 -26.95 -27.52
C ASN A 9 -79.71 -25.64 -27.52
N LEU A 10 -78.38 -25.78 -27.76
CA LEU A 10 -77.67 -25.24 -28.94
C LEU A 10 -76.15 -25.53 -28.79
N LEU A 11 -75.60 -26.36 -29.66
CA LEU A 11 -74.17 -26.34 -30.04
C LEU A 11 -74.03 -25.41 -31.27
N PRO A 12 -72.85 -24.85 -31.66
CA PRO A 12 -71.51 -25.42 -31.45
C PRO A 12 -70.32 -24.44 -31.24
N ALA A 13 -69.14 -25.04 -31.09
CA ALA A 13 -67.79 -24.57 -31.49
C ALA A 13 -67.10 -23.44 -30.69
N GLY A 14 -65.94 -23.76 -30.10
CA GLY A 14 -64.97 -22.73 -29.70
C GLY A 14 -63.86 -23.18 -28.77
N SER A 15 -62.74 -23.59 -29.37
CA SER A 15 -61.36 -23.32 -28.89
C SER A 15 -60.80 -24.06 -27.66
N HIS A 16 -59.96 -25.05 -27.98
CA HIS A 16 -58.74 -25.45 -27.29
C HIS A 16 -58.22 -24.51 -26.19
N ALA A 17 -58.09 -25.03 -24.98
CA ALA A 17 -57.12 -24.57 -23.99
C ALA A 17 -56.42 -25.79 -23.37
N THR A 18 -55.45 -26.35 -24.08
CA THR A 18 -54.54 -27.34 -23.50
C THR A 18 -53.59 -26.62 -22.55
N HIS A 19 -53.77 -26.93 -21.27
CA HIS A 19 -52.94 -26.47 -20.17
C HIS A 19 -51.49 -26.94 -20.39
N ASN A 20 -50.63 -26.05 -20.89
CA ASN A 20 -49.21 -26.33 -21.15
C ASN A 20 -48.44 -26.31 -19.82
N ARG A 21 -48.43 -27.44 -19.11
CA ARG A 21 -47.65 -27.65 -17.88
C ARG A 21 -46.19 -27.86 -18.26
N GLN A 22 -45.39 -26.79 -18.26
CA GLN A 22 -43.94 -26.87 -18.47
C GLN A 22 -43.30 -27.76 -17.41
N GLN A 23 -42.97 -29.01 -17.77
CA GLN A 23 -42.08 -29.87 -17.00
C GLN A 23 -40.65 -29.35 -17.15
N PHE A 24 -40.21 -28.54 -16.20
CA PHE A 24 -38.82 -28.11 -16.11
C PHE A 24 -37.93 -29.33 -15.89
N SER A 25 -37.05 -29.61 -16.84
CA SER A 25 -36.04 -30.66 -16.71
C SER A 25 -35.15 -30.38 -15.50
N ARG A 26 -34.82 -31.42 -14.71
CA ARG A 26 -33.84 -31.32 -13.59
C ARG A 26 -32.55 -30.61 -14.01
N ASN A 27 -32.14 -30.75 -15.28
CA ASN A 27 -30.96 -30.10 -15.82
C ASN A 27 -31.15 -28.59 -16.04
N GLN A 28 -32.37 -28.14 -16.36
CA GLN A 28 -32.69 -26.71 -16.40
C GLN A 28 -32.71 -26.11 -15.00
N LEU A 29 -33.31 -26.81 -14.02
CA LEU A 29 -33.29 -26.38 -12.62
C LEU A 29 -31.86 -26.28 -12.08
N LEU A 30 -31.01 -27.27 -12.35
CA LEU A 30 -29.59 -27.23 -11.99
C LEU A 30 -28.86 -26.05 -12.63
N ARG A 31 -29.12 -25.74 -13.91
CA ARG A 31 -28.53 -24.58 -14.58
C ARG A 31 -28.98 -23.26 -13.96
N TYR A 32 -30.26 -23.12 -13.62
CA TYR A 32 -30.76 -21.91 -12.96
C TYR A 32 -30.20 -21.74 -11.55
N LEU A 33 -30.02 -22.83 -10.79
CA LEU A 33 -29.41 -22.79 -9.45
C LEU A 33 -27.93 -22.39 -9.53
N LEU A 34 -27.18 -22.91 -10.51
CA LEU A 34 -25.78 -22.54 -10.72
C LEU A 34 -25.65 -21.08 -11.16
N LEU A 35 -26.51 -20.60 -12.08
CA LEU A 35 -26.53 -19.21 -12.51
C LEU A 35 -26.94 -18.25 -11.38
N ALA A 36 -27.90 -18.65 -10.53
CA ALA A 36 -28.28 -17.86 -9.36
C ALA A 36 -27.13 -17.79 -8.35
N GLY A 37 -26.41 -18.90 -8.14
CA GLY A 37 -25.23 -18.96 -7.26
C GLY A 37 -24.07 -18.10 -7.74
N THR A 38 -23.79 -18.07 -9.06
CA THR A 38 -22.73 -17.18 -9.59
C THR A 38 -23.13 -15.71 -9.52
N PHE A 39 -24.42 -15.39 -9.71
CA PHE A 39 -24.92 -14.02 -9.62
C PHE A 39 -24.89 -13.49 -8.19
N THR A 40 -25.25 -14.31 -7.18
CA THR A 40 -25.13 -13.92 -5.77
C THR A 40 -23.67 -13.75 -5.36
N LEU A 41 -22.77 -14.62 -5.83
CA LEU A 41 -21.34 -14.48 -5.58
C LEU A 41 -20.80 -13.18 -6.22
N ALA A 42 -21.15 -12.90 -7.48
CA ALA A 42 -20.75 -11.67 -8.17
C ALA A 42 -21.28 -10.40 -7.48
N ILE A 43 -22.55 -10.40 -7.04
CA ILE A 43 -23.13 -9.29 -6.27
C ILE A 43 -22.41 -9.13 -4.93
N SER A 44 -22.10 -10.23 -4.23
CA SER A 44 -21.41 -10.16 -2.94
C SER A 44 -19.97 -9.61 -3.08
N ILE A 45 -19.25 -10.01 -4.14
CA ILE A 45 -17.92 -9.48 -4.47
C ILE A 45 -18.02 -8.00 -4.85
N TRP A 46 -18.99 -7.61 -5.68
CA TRP A 46 -19.22 -6.22 -6.06
C TRP A 46 -19.60 -5.35 -4.85
N ALA A 47 -20.44 -5.86 -3.95
CA ALA A 47 -20.82 -5.20 -2.71
C ALA A 47 -19.65 -5.10 -1.71
N LEU A 48 -18.74 -6.09 -1.68
CA LEU A 48 -17.51 -6.02 -0.89
C LEU A 48 -16.58 -4.94 -1.46
N GLN A 49 -16.45 -4.86 -2.78
CA GLN A 49 -15.70 -3.79 -3.46
C GLN A 49 -16.28 -2.40 -3.14
N LEU A 50 -17.60 -2.26 -3.11
CA LEU A 50 -18.27 -0.99 -2.76
C LEU A 50 -18.09 -0.56 -1.30
N ARG A 51 -17.97 -1.52 -0.36
CA ARG A 51 -17.58 -1.23 1.03
C ARG A 51 -16.13 -0.80 1.16
N HIS A 52 -15.26 -1.19 0.22
CA HIS A 52 -13.87 -0.72 0.14
C HIS A 52 -13.74 0.63 -0.60
N THR A 53 -14.71 1.05 -1.41
CA THR A 53 -14.67 2.33 -2.16
C THR A 53 -15.45 3.46 -1.50
N SER A 54 -15.94 3.29 -0.27
CA SER A 54 -16.60 4.35 0.51
C SER A 54 -15.68 4.91 1.59
N LEU A 55 -14.50 5.37 1.18
CA LEU A 55 -13.92 6.56 1.79
C LEU A 55 -14.14 7.69 0.77
N PRO A 56 -14.86 8.77 1.12
CA PRO A 56 -14.81 9.95 0.29
C PRO A 56 -13.34 10.36 0.21
N ILE A 57 -12.76 10.27 -0.98
CA ILE A 57 -11.59 11.08 -1.31
C ILE A 57 -12.14 12.50 -1.21
N SER A 58 -12.08 13.10 -0.02
CA SER A 58 -11.99 14.54 0.06
C SER A 58 -10.82 14.87 -0.85
N LEU A 59 -11.10 15.61 -1.92
CA LEU A 59 -10.10 16.29 -2.72
C LEU A 59 -9.49 17.37 -1.80
N SER A 60 -8.79 16.94 -0.75
CA SER A 60 -7.80 17.73 -0.10
C SER A 60 -6.78 17.95 -1.19
N THR A 61 -6.76 19.19 -1.69
CA THR A 61 -5.64 19.81 -2.37
C THR A 61 -4.40 19.00 -2.08
N HIS A 62 -3.81 18.38 -3.11
CA HIS A 62 -2.57 17.61 -2.98
C HIS A 62 -1.73 18.26 -1.89
N PRO A 63 -1.38 17.57 -0.79
CA PRO A 63 -0.33 18.10 0.04
C PRO A 63 0.80 18.27 -0.97
N THR A 64 1.18 19.52 -1.23
CA THR A 64 2.50 19.80 -1.79
C THR A 64 3.39 18.96 -0.90
N PHE A 65 3.90 17.86 -1.47
CA PHE A 65 4.83 16.99 -0.78
C PHE A 65 6.02 17.89 -0.53
N SER A 66 5.98 18.54 0.63
CA SER A 66 7.08 19.33 1.12
C SER A 66 8.15 18.28 1.21
N ALA A 67 9.20 18.44 0.38
CA ALA A 67 10.30 17.51 0.34
C ALA A 67 10.61 17.09 1.78
N PRO A 68 10.75 15.78 2.06
CA PRO A 68 10.93 15.29 3.42
C PRO A 68 11.95 16.18 4.08
N SER A 69 11.58 16.79 5.22
CA SER A 69 12.36 17.83 5.85
C SER A 69 13.71 17.23 6.24
N ILE A 70 14.69 17.31 5.36
CA ILE A 70 16.06 16.95 5.66
C ILE A 70 16.49 18.01 6.66
N THR A 71 16.52 17.64 7.94
CA THR A 71 17.17 18.44 8.97
C THR A 71 18.65 18.50 8.60
N SER A 72 18.98 19.43 7.72
CA SER A 72 20.36 19.74 7.35
C SER A 72 20.87 20.57 8.52
N SER A 73 21.52 19.92 9.48
CA SER A 73 22.28 20.64 10.49
C SER A 73 23.31 21.50 9.77
N THR A 74 23.20 22.80 9.92
CA THR A 74 24.14 23.80 9.39
C THR A 74 25.47 23.61 10.13
N THR A 75 26.32 22.73 9.61
CA THR A 75 27.61 22.42 10.23
C THR A 75 28.71 22.74 9.22
N SER A 76 29.63 23.60 9.65
CA SER A 76 30.80 24.17 8.96
C SER A 76 31.33 23.39 7.74
N ASP A 77 31.64 24.12 6.66
CA ASP A 77 32.23 23.70 5.38
C ASP A 77 33.55 22.90 5.43
N ASN A 78 34.00 22.46 6.60
CA ASN A 78 35.29 21.79 6.81
C ASN A 78 35.22 20.27 6.96
N TYR A 79 34.03 19.67 7.01
CA TYR A 79 33.90 18.21 6.94
C TYR A 79 33.51 17.79 5.52
N PRO A 80 34.20 16.80 4.92
CA PRO A 80 33.75 16.25 3.64
C PRO A 80 32.32 15.76 3.84
N ARG A 81 31.39 16.38 3.11
CA ARG A 81 29.95 16.07 3.15
C ARG A 81 29.80 14.55 3.09
N SER A 82 29.04 13.99 4.02
CA SER A 82 28.84 12.54 4.01
C SER A 82 28.18 12.11 2.70
N ARG A 83 28.70 11.02 2.14
CA ARG A 83 28.18 10.39 0.93
C ARG A 83 26.91 9.60 1.20
N ILE A 84 26.49 9.50 2.48
CA ILE A 84 25.47 8.55 2.92
C ILE A 84 24.32 9.28 3.63
N GLY A 85 23.10 9.11 3.11
CA GLY A 85 21.87 9.55 3.77
C GLY A 85 21.23 8.42 4.57
N LYS A 86 20.91 8.66 5.84
CA LYS A 86 20.18 7.70 6.69
C LYS A 86 18.68 7.86 6.54
N LEU A 87 17.99 6.74 6.49
CA LEU A 87 16.54 6.68 6.36
C LEU A 87 15.96 5.71 7.38
N THR A 88 14.87 6.10 8.02
CA THR A 88 14.09 5.23 8.91
C THR A 88 12.61 5.59 8.85
N ALA A 89 11.77 4.73 9.42
CA ALA A 89 10.35 5.02 9.59
C ALA A 89 9.90 4.70 11.02
N CYS A 90 9.19 5.64 11.62
CA CYS A 90 8.57 5.47 12.92
C CYS A 90 7.21 6.16 12.92
N PHE A 91 6.17 5.34 12.77
CA PHE A 91 4.77 5.74 12.79
C PHE A 91 4.03 5.07 13.95
N GLY A 92 2.87 5.62 14.29
CA GLY A 92 2.03 5.15 15.40
C GLY A 92 2.23 5.95 16.68
N PRO A 93 1.74 5.44 17.83
CA PRO A 93 1.88 6.10 19.12
C PRO A 93 3.35 6.37 19.47
N LEU A 94 3.59 7.44 20.22
CA LEU A 94 4.92 7.78 20.70
C LEU A 94 5.41 6.70 21.67
N ASP A 95 6.48 6.01 21.30
CA ASP A 95 7.16 5.01 22.14
C ASP A 95 8.54 5.53 22.53
N PRO A 96 8.82 5.76 23.84
CA PRO A 96 10.09 6.27 24.31
C PRO A 96 11.30 5.42 23.90
N ILE A 97 11.15 4.10 23.78
CA ILE A 97 12.25 3.18 23.44
C ILE A 97 12.68 3.41 21.99
N TYR A 98 11.72 3.43 21.06
CA TYR A 98 12.01 3.71 19.65
C TYR A 98 12.49 5.14 19.45
N GLN A 99 11.94 6.12 20.19
CA GLN A 99 12.48 7.49 20.13
C GLN A 99 13.92 7.57 20.62
N ALA A 100 14.28 6.86 21.70
CA ALA A 100 15.65 6.82 22.20
C ALA A 100 16.61 6.14 21.20
N ALA A 101 16.19 5.03 20.60
CA ALA A 101 16.96 4.34 19.56
C ALA A 101 17.21 5.27 18.35
N ILE A 102 16.18 5.94 17.84
CA ILE A 102 16.32 6.91 16.73
C ILE A 102 17.20 8.11 17.15
N ALA A 103 17.00 8.64 18.36
CA ALA A 103 17.77 9.76 18.89
C ALA A 103 19.27 9.43 19.06
N SER A 104 19.62 8.17 19.30
CA SER A 104 21.01 7.73 19.38
C SER A 104 21.81 7.97 18.09
N HIS A 105 21.14 8.14 16.94
CA HIS A 105 21.80 8.47 15.67
C HIS A 105 22.23 9.93 15.58
N LEU A 106 21.65 10.83 16.36
CA LEU A 106 21.90 12.28 16.26
C LEU A 106 23.39 12.64 16.48
N PRO A 107 24.07 12.17 17.54
CA PRO A 107 25.50 12.49 17.72
C PRO A 107 26.38 11.99 16.57
N HIS A 108 26.05 10.82 16.00
CA HIS A 108 26.76 10.28 14.84
C HIS A 108 26.49 11.11 13.58
N ASN A 109 25.26 11.59 13.40
CA ASN A 109 24.90 12.42 12.25
C ASN A 109 25.61 13.78 12.29
N GLU A 110 25.65 14.41 13.45
CA GLU A 110 26.33 15.69 13.66
C GLU A 110 27.83 15.56 13.46
N LEU A 111 28.44 14.48 13.99
CA LEU A 111 29.87 14.25 13.89
C LEU A 111 30.34 14.03 12.45
N HIS A 112 29.56 13.31 11.65
CA HIS A 112 29.97 12.89 10.29
C HIS A 112 29.21 13.60 9.16
N GLY A 113 28.31 14.53 9.49
CA GLY A 113 27.49 15.26 8.50
C GLY A 113 26.51 14.37 7.72
N ASN A 114 25.96 13.31 8.33
CA ASN A 114 25.00 12.42 7.67
C ASN A 114 23.58 13.01 7.74
N PRO A 115 22.91 13.32 6.61
CA PRO A 115 21.49 13.66 6.64
C PRO A 115 20.67 12.45 7.12
N HIS A 116 19.64 12.69 7.92
CA HIS A 116 18.78 11.64 8.47
C HIS A 116 17.31 12.00 8.29
N CYS A 117 16.61 11.20 7.48
CA CYS A 117 15.19 11.37 7.22
C CYS A 117 14.36 10.30 7.94
N ILE A 118 13.33 10.75 8.66
CA ILE A 118 12.45 9.89 9.44
C ILE A 118 11.05 10.01 8.85
N LEU A 119 10.52 8.92 8.28
CA LEU A 119 9.11 8.85 7.92
C LEU A 119 8.26 8.74 9.19
N ARG A 120 7.43 9.75 9.47
CA ARG A 120 6.54 9.79 10.64
C ARG A 120 5.08 9.42 10.32
N GLU A 121 4.72 9.39 9.04
CA GLU A 121 3.35 9.19 8.58
C GLU A 121 3.20 7.92 7.74
N HIS A 122 2.00 7.34 7.76
CA HIS A 122 1.70 6.18 6.92
C HIS A 122 1.52 6.59 5.46
N MET A 123 2.49 6.25 4.60
CA MET A 123 2.36 6.44 3.15
C MET A 123 1.48 5.37 2.50
N ILE A 124 1.73 4.10 2.83
CA ILE A 124 1.00 2.93 2.34
C ILE A 124 0.85 1.90 3.46
N ARG A 125 -0.18 1.05 3.39
CA ARG A 125 -0.48 0.08 4.46
C ARG A 125 0.55 -1.05 4.50
N GLY A 126 0.89 -1.48 5.71
CA GLY A 126 1.66 -2.70 5.98
C GLY A 126 3.15 -2.61 5.62
N LEU A 127 3.75 -3.77 5.36
CA LEU A 127 5.20 -3.98 5.14
C LEU A 127 5.77 -3.24 3.93
N TRP A 128 4.93 -2.64 3.09
CA TRP A 128 5.33 -1.92 1.89
C TRP A 128 5.78 -0.48 2.15
N ALA A 129 5.43 0.10 3.32
CA ALA A 129 5.72 1.49 3.64
C ALA A 129 7.21 1.85 3.46
N LYS A 130 8.12 0.96 3.87
CA LYS A 130 9.57 1.17 3.70
C LYS A 130 10.00 1.27 2.25
N HIS A 131 9.47 0.39 1.38
CA HIS A 131 9.83 0.37 -0.04
C HIS A 131 9.29 1.60 -0.75
N GLY A 132 8.03 1.98 -0.49
CA GLY A 132 7.44 3.19 -1.04
C GLY A 132 8.23 4.43 -0.64
N PHE A 133 8.58 4.54 0.63
CA PHE A 133 9.37 5.65 1.14
C PHE A 133 10.78 5.72 0.55
N LEU A 134 11.49 4.59 0.49
CA LEU A 134 12.82 4.51 -0.14
C LEU A 134 12.77 4.98 -1.59
N LEU A 135 11.78 4.54 -2.37
CA LEU A 135 11.61 4.96 -3.76
C LEU A 135 11.29 6.45 -3.89
N THR A 136 10.46 6.99 -3.00
CA THR A 136 10.16 8.43 -2.98
C THR A 136 11.40 9.26 -2.68
N VAL A 137 12.17 8.89 -1.65
CA VAL A 137 13.43 9.58 -1.31
C VAL A 137 14.43 9.44 -2.46
N LEU A 138 14.60 8.23 -3.00
CA LEU A 138 15.50 7.99 -4.12
C LEU A 138 15.15 8.85 -5.33
N GLY A 139 13.87 8.92 -5.71
CA GLY A 139 13.42 9.79 -6.80
C GLY A 139 13.71 11.27 -6.55
N ALA A 140 13.54 11.73 -5.31
CA ALA A 140 13.82 13.11 -4.91
C ALA A 140 15.33 13.43 -4.85
N GLU A 141 16.19 12.47 -4.50
CA GLU A 141 17.64 12.65 -4.55
C GLU A 141 18.17 12.56 -5.99
N LEU A 142 17.60 11.67 -6.81
CA LEU A 142 18.01 11.52 -8.21
C LEU A 142 17.65 12.72 -9.08
N SER A 143 16.67 13.54 -8.68
CA SER A 143 16.34 14.79 -9.36
C SER A 143 17.33 15.93 -9.07
N LYS A 144 18.21 15.76 -8.08
CA LYS A 144 19.28 16.72 -7.76
C LYS A 144 20.54 16.42 -8.58
N PRO A 145 21.40 17.43 -8.80
CA PRO A 145 22.75 17.24 -9.34
C PRO A 145 23.55 16.21 -8.53
N ALA A 146 24.45 15.47 -9.20
CA ALA A 146 25.20 14.37 -8.59
C ALA A 146 26.10 14.81 -7.42
N ASP A 147 26.61 16.03 -7.47
CA ASP A 147 27.42 16.69 -6.44
C ASP A 147 26.62 17.15 -5.21
N GLN A 148 25.28 17.20 -5.31
CA GLN A 148 24.40 17.72 -4.26
C GLN A 148 23.63 16.63 -3.51
N ARG A 149 23.58 15.41 -4.07
CA ARG A 149 22.85 14.26 -3.53
C ARG A 149 23.78 13.28 -2.81
N PRO A 150 23.29 12.49 -1.84
CA PRO A 150 24.06 11.39 -1.30
C PRO A 150 24.27 10.32 -2.39
N GLU A 151 25.38 9.62 -2.30
CA GLU A 151 25.71 8.52 -3.20
C GLU A 151 25.10 7.20 -2.74
N TRP A 152 24.88 7.07 -1.44
CA TRP A 152 24.23 5.90 -0.84
C TRP A 152 23.10 6.32 0.09
N LEU A 153 22.06 5.51 0.11
CA LEU A 153 20.99 5.60 1.10
C LEU A 153 21.08 4.38 2.02
N MET A 154 21.17 4.63 3.32
CA MET A 154 21.21 3.61 4.35
C MET A 154 19.86 3.55 5.05
N TRP A 155 19.14 2.43 4.88
CA TRP A 155 18.00 2.12 5.72
C TRP A 155 18.45 1.59 7.08
N HIS A 156 17.79 2.02 8.15
CA HIS A 156 17.82 1.31 9.43
C HIS A 156 16.41 1.26 10.04
N ASP A 157 16.14 0.19 10.78
CA ASP A 157 14.89 0.05 11.52
C ASP A 157 14.86 0.98 12.74
N ARG A 158 13.65 1.22 13.25
CA ARG A 158 13.41 2.18 14.35
C ARG A 158 13.93 1.71 15.72
N ASP A 159 14.31 0.44 15.82
CA ASP A 159 14.87 -0.22 17.00
C ASP A 159 16.40 -0.36 16.93
N VAL A 160 17.03 0.13 15.86
CA VAL A 160 18.49 0.14 15.71
C VAL A 160 19.09 1.35 16.43
N ALA A 161 19.91 1.09 17.44
CA ALA A 161 20.66 2.12 18.16
C ALA A 161 22.13 2.20 17.71
N VAL A 162 22.71 3.40 17.73
CA VAL A 162 24.14 3.62 17.49
C VAL A 162 24.91 3.49 18.81
N MET A 163 25.80 2.51 18.88
CA MET A 163 26.60 2.24 20.08
C MET A 163 27.95 2.97 20.07
N ASN A 164 28.52 3.22 18.90
CA ASN A 164 29.78 3.93 18.75
C ASN A 164 29.65 5.03 17.68
N PRO A 165 29.49 6.31 18.06
CA PRO A 165 29.33 7.39 17.10
C PRO A 165 30.62 7.73 16.34
N GLN A 166 31.79 7.23 16.76
CA GLN A 166 33.08 7.59 16.15
C GLN A 166 33.35 6.89 14.81
N ILE A 167 32.59 5.85 14.46
CA ILE A 167 32.79 5.08 13.23
C ILE A 167 32.07 5.76 12.06
N PRO A 168 32.76 6.30 11.04
CA PRO A 168 32.12 6.96 9.91
C PRO A 168 31.40 5.93 9.03
N LEU A 169 30.23 6.28 8.48
CA LEU A 169 29.53 5.36 7.57
C LEU A 169 30.25 5.18 6.23
N ASN A 170 31.04 6.16 5.79
CA ASN A 170 31.72 6.17 4.50
C ASN A 170 32.71 5.00 4.31
N MET A 171 33.05 4.26 5.38
CA MET A 171 33.92 3.08 5.29
C MET A 171 33.20 1.78 4.90
N PHE A 172 31.86 1.74 4.97
CA PHE A 172 31.08 0.52 4.72
C PHE A 172 30.69 0.27 3.27
N PRO A 173 30.42 1.30 2.42
CA PRO A 173 30.17 1.06 1.02
C PRO A 173 31.33 0.34 0.32
N PRO A 174 31.06 -0.46 -0.73
CA PRO A 174 32.10 -1.09 -1.52
C PRO A 174 33.06 -0.06 -2.12
N PRO A 175 34.37 -0.32 -2.17
CA PRO A 175 35.33 0.59 -2.79
C PRO A 175 35.04 0.84 -4.28
N GLU A 176 35.10 2.11 -4.68
CA GLU A 176 35.01 2.52 -6.08
C GLU A 176 36.19 1.94 -6.88
N GLY A 177 35.87 1.20 -7.94
CA GLY A 177 36.85 0.41 -8.69
C GLY A 177 36.22 -0.93 -9.06
N LYS A 178 36.78 -2.03 -8.54
CA LYS A 178 36.29 -3.39 -8.82
C LYS A 178 34.80 -3.60 -8.54
N PHE A 179 34.23 -2.83 -7.60
CA PHE A 179 32.85 -2.98 -7.16
C PHE A 179 31.91 -1.88 -7.65
N GLY A 180 32.30 -1.08 -8.66
CA GLY A 180 31.45 0.02 -9.16
C GLY A 180 30.10 -0.41 -9.76
N HIS A 181 29.89 -1.70 -10.00
CA HIS A 181 28.63 -2.28 -10.45
C HIS A 181 27.67 -2.64 -9.30
N VAL A 182 28.11 -2.54 -8.05
CA VAL A 182 27.31 -2.84 -6.87
C VAL A 182 26.48 -1.62 -6.50
N ASN A 183 25.16 -1.77 -6.51
CA ASN A 183 24.20 -0.69 -6.21
C ASN A 183 23.35 -0.97 -4.96
N LEU A 184 23.51 -2.13 -4.34
CA LEU A 184 22.76 -2.55 -3.15
C LEU A 184 23.63 -3.45 -2.29
N VAL A 185 23.68 -3.14 -0.99
CA VAL A 185 24.31 -3.99 0.03
C VAL A 185 23.23 -4.33 1.05
N VAL A 186 23.11 -5.62 1.38
CA VAL A 186 22.11 -6.13 2.31
C VAL A 186 22.82 -6.92 3.40
N ALA A 187 22.52 -6.61 4.66
CA ALA A 187 22.94 -7.44 5.78
C ALA A 187 22.01 -8.65 5.88
N LYS A 188 22.60 -9.83 6.06
CA LYS A 188 21.84 -11.06 6.30
C LYS A 188 21.48 -11.15 7.79
N GLU A 189 20.21 -11.40 8.09
CA GLU A 189 19.71 -11.74 9.42
C GLU A 189 20.16 -13.14 9.87
#